data_AF-A0A822EI32-F1
#
_entry.id   AF-A0A822EI32-F1
#
_cell.length_a   1.000
_cell.length_b   1.000
_cell.length_c   1.000
_cell.angle_alpha   90.00
_cell.angle_beta   90.00
_cell.angle_gamma   90.00
#
_symmetry.space_group_name_H-M   'P 1'
#
loop_
_entity.id
_entity.type
_entity.pdbx_description
1 polymer ?
#
loop_
_entity_poly.entity_id
_entity_poly.type
_entity_poly.pdbx_seq_one_letter_code
_entity_poly.pdbx_strand_id
1 'polypeptide(L)'
;MGCSSSIHPAIVTQPNATASLAAIPASSKSLTASGQTSEVGQVKQFIEVSTQTDETQKTDASVNTTVDSEKIDNDRLAFNDTTLPHNQDPQKHPITCLVQSKTTLATLNDQLYIFLNPRLSANPNSEEIQWILQDLDAQQYCMMIQQELLSIGPMAIQEAVNAMRKSQDLQILNQDIWMLLEQAVKTNDASYFIRAYTAESEFYKILNRKLAQQDLTSTIDLDAEEQMQLLMGTFFQQMDQMVSRVQAFQEGQPLPIQNSNESNWAKLFLRPLYMLLATPNSSIRFQGSTYRGMWITLDELKCYVEDTKFVCNKAITSTSKLRTVAQSFIDRVGNPSSEMLSAMFTYKIESYSALYALNVRDFSMIPQEEEVLLLPGVFFTVSNVQFIPPRSVEIELRSSLEELANMMSSSIGSLFSLFRQ
;
A
#
# COMPACT_ATOMS: atom_id res chain seq x y z
N MET A 1 28.43 -29.14 -58.74
CA MET A 1 27.09 -28.52 -58.89
C MET A 1 26.69 -27.97 -57.52
N GLY A 2 26.27 -26.71 -57.45
CA GLY A 2 25.90 -26.01 -56.21
C GLY A 2 26.67 -24.71 -56.04
N CYS A 3 26.03 -23.61 -56.44
CA CYS A 3 26.65 -22.33 -56.76
C CYS A 3 27.06 -21.46 -55.55
N SER A 4 28.10 -20.67 -55.81
CA SER A 4 28.58 -19.47 -55.13
C SER A 4 27.51 -18.37 -55.01
N SER A 5 27.58 -17.57 -53.92
CA SER A 5 27.66 -16.11 -54.05
C SER A 5 27.95 -15.42 -52.71
N SER A 6 29.13 -14.80 -52.66
CA SER A 6 29.60 -13.77 -51.74
C SER A 6 29.01 -12.39 -52.08
N ILE A 7 28.62 -11.59 -51.08
CA ILE A 7 28.35 -10.15 -51.24
C ILE A 7 28.98 -9.39 -50.06
N HIS A 8 29.86 -8.44 -50.41
CA HIS A 8 30.49 -7.44 -49.53
C HIS A 8 29.62 -6.16 -49.43
N PRO A 9 29.92 -5.24 -48.47
CA PRO A 9 28.94 -4.33 -47.87
C PRO A 9 28.73 -3.05 -48.67
N ALA A 10 27.51 -2.51 -48.60
CA ALA A 10 27.18 -1.18 -49.09
C ALA A 10 27.36 -0.13 -47.98
N ILE A 11 28.30 0.77 -48.24
CA ILE A 11 28.52 2.04 -47.54
C ILE A 11 27.34 2.96 -47.90
N VAL A 12 26.61 3.47 -46.90
CA VAL A 12 25.65 4.55 -47.07
C VAL A 12 26.10 5.75 -46.22
N THR A 13 26.49 6.79 -46.94
CA THR A 13 26.81 8.14 -46.46
C THR A 13 25.58 8.84 -45.90
N GLN A 14 25.67 9.38 -44.68
CA GLN A 14 24.70 10.34 -44.15
C GLN A 14 25.14 11.78 -44.47
N PRO A 15 24.21 12.69 -44.83
CA PRO A 15 24.53 14.09 -45.04
C PRO A 15 24.49 14.90 -43.74
N ASN A 16 25.50 15.76 -43.61
CA ASN A 16 25.58 16.87 -42.66
C ASN A 16 24.38 17.81 -42.79
N ALA A 17 23.73 18.12 -41.67
CA ALA A 17 22.86 19.29 -41.53
C ALA A 17 23.20 20.00 -40.22
N THR A 18 24.06 21.02 -40.34
CA THR A 18 24.30 22.07 -39.36
C THR A 18 23.04 22.92 -39.20
N ALA A 19 22.45 22.92 -38.00
CA ALA A 19 21.46 23.91 -37.59
C ALA A 19 22.02 24.72 -36.41
N SER A 20 22.23 26.00 -36.71
CA SER A 20 22.60 27.07 -35.80
C SER A 20 21.47 27.31 -34.78
N LEU A 21 21.79 27.20 -33.49
CA LEU A 21 20.93 27.74 -32.42
C LEU A 21 21.54 29.06 -31.93
N ALA A 22 20.79 30.11 -32.19
CA ALA A 22 21.06 31.47 -31.79
C ALA A 22 20.93 31.62 -30.27
N ALA A 23 21.86 32.40 -29.73
CA ALA A 23 21.93 32.84 -28.35
C ALA A 23 20.66 33.59 -27.91
N ILE A 24 20.14 33.26 -26.73
CA ILE A 24 19.19 34.08 -25.98
C ILE A 24 19.97 34.73 -24.83
N PRO A 25 19.95 36.07 -24.68
CA PRO A 25 20.72 36.75 -23.65
C PRO A 25 20.06 36.63 -22.27
N ALA A 26 20.88 36.26 -21.28
CA ALA A 26 20.59 36.38 -19.87
C ALA A 26 20.58 37.87 -19.46
N SER A 27 19.44 38.36 -18.95
CA SER A 27 19.37 39.65 -18.26
C SER A 27 19.21 39.41 -16.76
N SER A 28 20.32 39.26 -16.07
CA SER A 28 20.41 39.36 -14.62
C SER A 28 20.41 40.85 -14.23
N LYS A 29 19.30 41.33 -13.65
CA LYS A 29 19.29 42.60 -12.90
C LYS A 29 19.33 42.28 -11.41
N SER A 30 20.48 42.54 -10.81
CA SER A 30 20.63 42.71 -9.37
C SER A 30 19.91 43.98 -8.93
N LEU A 31 19.19 43.93 -7.82
CA LEU A 31 18.82 45.12 -7.06
C LEU A 31 18.97 44.83 -5.57
N THR A 32 20.08 45.36 -5.06
CA THR A 32 20.35 45.65 -3.65
C THR A 32 19.46 46.79 -3.16
N ALA A 33 18.79 46.61 -2.03
CA ALA A 33 18.43 47.64 -1.04
C ALA A 33 17.83 46.91 0.18
N SER A 34 18.55 46.75 1.30
CA SER A 34 18.70 47.70 2.43
C SER A 34 17.37 48.27 2.96
N GLY A 35 16.99 47.87 4.17
CA GLY A 35 15.90 48.50 4.93
C GLY A 35 15.61 47.80 6.26
N GLN A 36 16.26 48.24 7.34
CA GLN A 36 15.88 47.97 8.74
C GLN A 36 14.63 48.78 9.12
N THR A 37 13.74 48.17 9.91
CA THR A 37 12.92 48.74 11.04
C THR A 37 12.04 47.58 11.56
N SER A 38 12.30 46.98 12.72
CA SER A 38 11.83 47.29 14.09
C SER A 38 10.31 47.33 14.32
N GLU A 39 9.92 46.76 15.47
CA GLU A 39 8.61 46.79 16.18
C GLU A 39 7.61 45.67 15.83
N VAL A 40 7.46 44.66 16.70
CA VAL A 40 6.67 44.63 17.96
C VAL A 40 5.17 44.84 17.70
N GLY A 41 4.42 43.74 17.71
CA GLY A 41 2.96 43.75 17.54
C GLY A 41 2.30 42.43 17.95
N GLN A 42 2.13 42.27 19.26
CA GLN A 42 1.04 41.58 19.96
C GLN A 42 0.35 40.39 19.27
N VAL A 43 0.63 39.20 19.83
CA VAL A 43 -0.20 37.99 19.73
C VAL A 43 -1.57 38.29 20.33
N LYS A 44 -2.62 38.39 19.51
CA LYS A 44 -4.01 38.29 19.95
C LYS A 44 -4.45 36.83 19.85
N GLN A 45 -4.67 36.24 21.02
CA GLN A 45 -5.50 35.06 21.21
C GLN A 45 -6.89 35.31 20.59
N PHE A 46 -7.34 34.38 19.75
CA PHE A 46 -8.76 34.18 19.50
C PHE A 46 -9.18 32.88 20.19
N ILE A 47 -9.87 33.07 21.31
CA ILE A 47 -10.85 32.13 21.86
C ILE A 47 -12.14 32.46 21.12
N GLU A 48 -12.77 31.49 20.48
CA GLU A 48 -14.21 31.61 20.25
C GLU A 48 -14.91 30.28 20.55
N VAL A 49 -15.87 30.44 21.46
CA VAL A 49 -16.70 29.45 22.11
C VAL A 49 -17.98 29.35 21.30
N SER A 50 -18.35 28.10 20.99
CA SER A 50 -19.71 27.55 20.99
C SER A 50 -20.88 28.54 21.07
N THR A 51 -21.75 28.50 20.06
CA THR A 51 -23.18 28.73 20.28
C THR A 51 -24.01 27.63 19.62
N GLN A 52 -24.76 26.96 20.50
CA GLN A 52 -25.87 26.08 20.21
C GLN A 52 -27.14 26.92 20.00
N THR A 53 -28.12 26.26 19.36
CA THR A 53 -29.59 26.49 19.37
C THR A 53 -30.15 27.74 18.71
N ASP A 54 -31.02 27.54 17.70
CA ASP A 54 -32.46 27.69 17.94
C ASP A 54 -33.31 26.93 16.90
N GLU A 55 -34.28 26.18 17.43
CA GLU A 55 -35.44 25.61 16.73
C GLU A 55 -36.57 26.65 16.64
N THR A 56 -37.38 26.59 15.58
CA THR A 56 -38.86 26.76 15.51
C THR A 56 -39.26 27.11 14.07
N GLN A 57 -40.39 26.74 13.46
CA GLN A 57 -41.41 25.68 13.58
C GLN A 57 -42.44 25.93 12.44
N LYS A 58 -43.32 24.95 12.17
CA LYS A 58 -44.60 24.98 11.39
C LYS A 58 -44.50 24.79 9.87
N THR A 59 -45.17 23.79 9.29
CA THR A 59 -46.65 23.71 9.28
C THR A 59 -47.21 22.28 9.13
N ASP A 60 -48.46 22.22 9.57
CA ASP A 60 -49.42 21.12 9.76
C ASP A 60 -49.71 20.17 8.57
N ALA A 61 -50.00 18.91 8.88
CA ALA A 61 -51.22 18.23 8.39
C ALA A 61 -51.57 17.05 9.31
N SER A 62 -52.81 17.09 9.81
CA SER A 62 -53.48 16.17 10.72
C SER A 62 -54.03 14.93 10.01
N VAL A 63 -54.03 13.77 10.68
CA VAL A 63 -55.16 12.80 10.70
C VAL A 63 -55.11 12.00 12.00
N ASN A 64 -56.19 12.08 12.78
CA ASN A 64 -56.52 11.22 13.92
C ASN A 64 -56.98 9.83 13.44
N THR A 65 -56.61 8.77 14.17
CA THR A 65 -57.61 7.76 14.59
C THR A 65 -57.17 7.05 15.87
N THR A 66 -58.17 6.83 16.70
CA THR A 66 -58.24 6.39 18.09
C THR A 66 -58.04 4.88 18.29
N VAL A 67 -57.43 4.55 19.44
CA VAL A 67 -57.84 3.59 20.48
C VAL A 67 -58.31 2.20 20.03
N ASP A 68 -57.60 1.15 20.45
CA ASP A 68 -58.19 0.16 21.36
C ASP A 68 -57.12 -0.65 22.12
N SER A 69 -57.44 -0.91 23.38
CA SER A 69 -56.66 -1.63 24.37
C SER A 69 -57.16 -3.06 24.45
N GLU A 70 -56.28 -4.05 24.53
CA GLU A 70 -56.65 -5.33 25.16
C GLU A 70 -55.44 -6.02 25.79
N LYS A 71 -55.57 -6.27 27.10
CA LYS A 71 -54.75 -7.14 27.93
C LYS A 71 -55.09 -8.60 27.61
N ILE A 72 -54.10 -9.51 27.61
CA ILE A 72 -54.27 -10.86 28.20
C ILE A 72 -52.94 -11.32 28.81
N ASP A 73 -53.07 -11.91 30.00
CA ASP A 73 -52.09 -12.43 30.95
C ASP A 73 -51.41 -13.76 30.56
N ASN A 74 -50.26 -14.00 31.22
CA ASN A 74 -49.71 -15.25 31.77
C ASN A 74 -49.79 -16.57 30.99
N ASP A 75 -48.64 -17.23 30.81
CA ASP A 75 -48.39 -18.46 31.58
C ASP A 75 -46.92 -18.92 31.61
N ARG A 76 -46.49 -19.32 32.81
CA ARG A 76 -45.30 -20.11 33.12
C ARG A 76 -45.60 -21.58 32.83
N LEU A 77 -44.65 -22.34 32.29
CA LEU A 77 -44.45 -23.74 32.68
C LEU A 77 -42.98 -24.14 32.48
N ALA A 78 -42.36 -24.53 33.58
CA ALA A 78 -41.13 -25.32 33.63
C ALA A 78 -41.51 -26.80 33.65
N PHE A 79 -40.72 -27.69 33.03
CA PHE A 79 -40.58 -29.07 33.50
C PHE A 79 -39.26 -29.71 33.03
N ASN A 80 -38.81 -30.59 33.91
CA ASN A 80 -37.51 -31.27 34.02
C ASN A 80 -37.27 -32.41 33.01
N ASP A 81 -36.01 -32.51 32.60
CA ASP A 81 -35.07 -33.64 32.78
C ASP A 81 -35.30 -35.05 32.18
N THR A 82 -34.17 -35.65 31.81
CA THR A 82 -33.79 -37.07 31.66
C THR A 82 -34.04 -37.90 30.38
N THR A 83 -32.90 -38.48 29.94
CA THR A 83 -32.63 -39.82 29.35
C THR A 83 -32.65 -40.07 27.83
N LEU A 84 -31.43 -40.37 27.33
CA LEU A 84 -31.02 -41.20 26.19
C LEU A 84 -31.56 -42.65 26.31
N PRO A 85 -31.77 -43.41 25.20
CA PRO A 85 -30.65 -44.08 24.52
C PRO A 85 -30.73 -44.24 22.97
N HIS A 86 -29.56 -44.59 22.41
CA HIS A 86 -29.27 -45.15 21.09
C HIS A 86 -30.34 -46.09 20.49
N ASN A 87 -30.66 -45.97 19.19
CA ASN A 87 -30.03 -46.73 18.09
C ASN A 87 -30.66 -46.46 16.70
N GLN A 88 -29.78 -46.35 15.70
CA GLN A 88 -29.87 -46.80 14.29
C GLN A 88 -30.94 -46.33 13.28
N ASP A 89 -30.37 -45.77 12.21
CA ASP A 89 -30.61 -45.93 10.76
C ASP A 89 -31.46 -44.91 9.96
N PRO A 90 -31.02 -44.60 8.71
CA PRO A 90 -31.30 -43.33 8.05
C PRO A 90 -32.44 -43.44 7.04
N GLN A 91 -33.42 -42.54 7.15
CA GLN A 91 -34.35 -42.29 6.06
C GLN A 91 -34.40 -40.82 5.67
N LYS A 92 -34.17 -40.63 4.37
CA LYS A 92 -34.30 -39.42 3.58
C LYS A 92 -35.72 -38.84 3.71
N HIS A 93 -35.84 -37.60 4.17
CA HIS A 93 -36.90 -36.70 3.73
C HIS A 93 -36.37 -35.25 3.65
N PRO A 94 -36.81 -34.47 2.65
CA PRO A 94 -36.26 -33.14 2.37
C PRO A 94 -36.85 -32.11 3.31
N ILE A 95 -35.99 -31.31 3.94
CA ILE A 95 -36.40 -30.16 4.74
C ILE A 95 -36.68 -29.00 3.79
N THR A 96 -37.97 -28.71 3.62
CA THR A 96 -38.47 -27.45 3.07
C THR A 96 -38.31 -26.37 4.14
N CYS A 97 -37.25 -25.56 4.06
CA CYS A 97 -37.14 -24.35 4.88
C CYS A 97 -37.63 -23.15 4.05
N LEU A 98 -38.83 -22.68 4.40
CA LEU A 98 -39.53 -21.56 3.81
C LEU A 98 -39.44 -20.40 4.81
N VAL A 99 -38.39 -19.58 4.69
CA VAL A 99 -38.31 -18.26 5.32
C VAL A 99 -37.83 -17.28 4.25
N GLN A 100 -38.79 -16.70 3.54
CA GLN A 100 -38.57 -15.51 2.73
C GLN A 100 -38.67 -14.29 3.65
N SER A 101 -37.55 -13.85 4.23
CA SER A 101 -37.38 -12.45 4.58
C SER A 101 -36.89 -11.72 3.34
N LYS A 102 -37.78 -10.97 2.69
CA LYS A 102 -37.42 -9.94 1.71
C LYS A 102 -36.71 -8.81 2.46
N THR A 103 -35.45 -9.02 2.80
CA THR A 103 -34.54 -7.93 3.11
C THR A 103 -34.03 -7.41 1.77
N THR A 104 -34.30 -6.14 1.48
CA THR A 104 -33.92 -5.47 0.23
C THR A 104 -32.42 -5.63 -0.03
N LEU A 105 -32.09 -6.35 -1.11
CA LEU A 105 -30.73 -6.58 -1.62
C LEU A 105 -29.94 -5.28 -1.85
N ALA A 106 -30.64 -4.15 -1.96
CA ALA A 106 -30.05 -2.83 -2.15
C ALA A 106 -29.33 -2.29 -0.90
N THR A 107 -29.77 -2.63 0.31
CA THR A 107 -29.19 -2.08 1.56
C THR A 107 -27.99 -2.86 2.09
N LEU A 108 -27.85 -4.14 1.68
CA LEU A 108 -26.68 -4.96 1.98
C LEU A 108 -25.49 -4.67 1.05
N ASN A 109 -25.75 -4.11 -0.14
CA ASN A 109 -24.70 -3.79 -1.10
C ASN A 109 -23.92 -2.52 -0.71
N ASP A 110 -24.48 -1.63 0.13
CA ASP A 110 -23.78 -0.43 0.59
C ASP A 110 -22.85 -0.69 1.79
N GLN A 111 -23.00 -1.84 2.49
CA GLN A 111 -22.19 -2.20 3.65
C GLN A 111 -21.02 -3.14 3.34
N LEU A 112 -20.89 -3.63 2.09
CA LEU A 112 -19.98 -4.73 1.77
C LEU A 112 -18.64 -4.30 1.11
N TYR A 113 -18.41 -3.01 0.93
CA TYR A 113 -17.28 -2.55 0.11
C TYR A 113 -16.61 -1.31 0.71
N ILE A 114 -15.70 -1.53 1.68
CA ILE A 114 -15.00 -0.45 2.41
C ILE A 114 -13.46 -0.47 2.19
N PHE A 115 -12.93 -1.43 1.43
CA PHE A 115 -11.49 -1.71 1.40
C PHE A 115 -10.78 -1.24 0.13
N LEU A 116 -10.37 0.03 0.14
CA LEU A 116 -9.23 0.64 -0.52
C LEU A 116 -9.48 2.14 -0.47
N ASN A 117 -8.74 2.82 0.41
CA ASN A 117 -9.16 4.12 0.92
C ASN A 117 -9.14 5.23 -0.16
N PRO A 118 -10.27 5.95 -0.39
CA PRO A 118 -10.28 7.19 -1.18
C PRO A 118 -9.53 8.35 -0.52
N ARG A 119 -9.27 8.28 0.81
CA ARG A 119 -8.27 9.07 1.55
C ARG A 119 -8.33 8.67 3.02
N LEU A 120 -7.18 8.26 3.56
CA LEU A 120 -6.84 8.62 4.94
C LEU A 120 -6.99 10.15 4.99
N SER A 121 -8.09 10.59 5.59
CA SER A 121 -8.68 11.92 5.49
C SER A 121 -7.67 13.05 5.29
N ALA A 122 -7.78 13.75 4.16
CA ALA A 122 -7.27 15.09 3.98
C ALA A 122 -7.94 16.02 4.98
N ASN A 123 -7.44 16.03 6.22
CA ASN A 123 -7.58 17.19 7.06
C ASN A 123 -6.44 18.13 6.61
N PRO A 124 -6.70 19.30 6.01
CA PRO A 124 -5.64 20.23 5.63
C PRO A 124 -4.81 20.74 6.81
N ASN A 125 -5.23 20.46 8.05
CA ASN A 125 -4.47 20.74 9.27
C ASN A 125 -3.71 19.53 9.83
N SER A 126 -3.82 18.34 9.22
CA SER A 126 -3.02 17.17 9.62
C SER A 126 -1.69 17.19 8.88
N GLU A 127 -0.61 16.93 9.62
CA GLU A 127 0.77 16.70 9.16
C GLU A 127 0.87 16.29 7.68
N GLU A 128 1.72 16.98 6.93
CA GLU A 128 2.01 16.66 5.53
C GLU A 128 2.66 15.27 5.44
N ILE A 129 1.84 14.24 5.23
CA ILE A 129 2.33 12.86 5.10
C ILE A 129 2.79 12.67 3.66
N GLN A 130 4.10 12.52 3.49
CA GLN A 130 4.68 12.12 2.21
C GLN A 130 4.48 10.60 2.01
N TRP A 131 3.64 10.22 1.05
CA TRP A 131 3.35 8.80 0.76
C TRP A 131 4.33 8.16 -0.23
N ILE A 132 4.89 8.99 -1.09
CA ILE A 132 5.75 8.61 -2.21
C ILE A 132 7.09 9.30 -2.01
N LEU A 133 8.14 8.50 -2.02
CA LEU A 133 9.51 8.99 -2.04
C LEU A 133 10.03 8.96 -3.47
N GLN A 134 10.94 9.88 -3.76
CA GLN A 134 11.64 10.01 -5.02
C GLN A 134 13.15 9.90 -4.77
N ASP A 135 13.89 9.58 -5.84
CA ASP A 135 15.34 9.67 -5.89
C ASP A 135 16.06 9.00 -4.69
N LEU A 136 16.93 9.75 -4.02
CA LEU A 136 17.80 9.27 -2.95
C LEU A 136 17.02 8.85 -1.70
N ASP A 137 15.95 9.57 -1.38
CA ASP A 137 15.09 9.28 -0.24
C ASP A 137 14.40 7.92 -0.41
N ALA A 138 13.92 7.63 -1.61
CA ALA A 138 13.35 6.33 -1.97
C ALA A 138 14.36 5.20 -1.73
N GLN A 139 15.64 5.45 -2.03
CA GLN A 139 16.70 4.47 -1.87
C GLN A 139 17.05 4.18 -0.43
N GLN A 140 17.22 5.22 0.38
CA GLN A 140 17.46 5.08 1.81
C GLN A 140 16.31 4.34 2.49
N TYR A 141 15.08 4.68 2.13
CA TYR A 141 13.90 4.00 2.67
C TYR A 141 13.88 2.53 2.31
N CYS A 142 14.15 2.19 1.05
CA CYS A 142 14.20 0.81 0.62
C CYS A 142 15.23 0.00 1.41
N MET A 143 16.45 0.54 1.58
CA MET A 143 17.49 -0.12 2.37
C MET A 143 17.10 -0.33 3.82
N MET A 144 16.44 0.67 4.44
CA MET A 144 15.91 0.53 5.79
C MET A 144 14.89 -0.62 5.86
N ILE A 145 13.98 -0.70 4.89
CA ILE A 145 12.99 -1.79 4.83
C ILE A 145 13.65 -3.15 4.56
N GLN A 146 14.70 -3.20 3.76
CA GLN A 146 15.44 -4.42 3.48
C GLN A 146 16.22 -4.95 4.68
N GLN A 147 16.70 -4.09 5.57
CA GLN A 147 17.28 -4.54 6.84
C GLN A 147 16.26 -5.31 7.69
N GLU A 148 14.98 -4.94 7.61
CA GLU A 148 13.91 -5.68 8.29
C GLU A 148 13.65 -7.06 7.66
N LEU A 149 13.85 -7.22 6.35
CA LEU A 149 13.83 -8.53 5.67
C LEU A 149 14.91 -9.46 6.23
N LEU A 150 16.10 -8.92 6.46
CA LEU A 150 17.20 -9.68 7.05
C LEU A 150 16.98 -9.98 8.55
N SER A 151 15.96 -9.40 9.16
CA SER A 151 15.59 -9.68 10.56
C SER A 151 14.47 -10.73 10.68
N ILE A 152 14.05 -11.36 9.57
CA ILE A 152 13.05 -12.44 9.61
C ILE A 152 13.61 -13.66 10.33
N GLY A 153 12.86 -14.16 11.32
CA GLY A 153 13.18 -15.37 12.07
C GLY A 153 11.93 -15.99 12.70
N PRO A 154 12.08 -17.13 13.41
CA PRO A 154 10.97 -17.88 14.00
C PRO A 154 10.12 -17.07 15.01
N MET A 155 10.69 -16.01 15.58
CA MET A 155 10.04 -15.15 16.57
C MET A 155 9.35 -13.93 15.97
N ALA A 156 9.44 -13.70 14.66
CA ALA A 156 8.97 -12.44 14.04
C ALA A 156 7.47 -12.17 14.28
N ILE A 157 6.62 -13.19 14.24
CA ILE A 157 5.19 -13.07 14.58
C ILE A 157 5.01 -12.62 16.03
N GLN A 158 5.69 -13.29 16.97
CA GLN A 158 5.59 -12.99 18.39
C GLN A 158 6.13 -11.61 18.75
N GLU A 159 7.25 -11.22 18.14
CA GLU A 159 7.87 -9.90 18.28
C GLU A 159 6.95 -8.78 17.79
N ALA A 160 6.39 -8.94 16.58
CA ALA A 160 5.46 -7.98 16.01
C ALA A 160 4.23 -7.79 16.90
N VAL A 161 3.55 -8.87 17.32
CA VAL A 161 2.37 -8.78 18.19
C VAL A 161 2.72 -8.17 19.56
N ASN A 162 3.87 -8.51 20.14
CA ASN A 162 4.30 -7.93 21.41
C ASN A 162 4.59 -6.43 21.31
N ALA A 163 5.21 -5.98 20.23
CA ALA A 163 5.44 -4.56 19.98
C ALA A 163 4.12 -3.82 19.74
N MET A 164 3.20 -4.42 18.98
CA MET A 164 1.87 -3.87 18.74
C MET A 164 1.08 -3.70 20.05
N ARG A 165 1.09 -4.69 20.95
CA ARG A 165 0.40 -4.60 22.26
C ARG A 165 0.90 -3.46 23.14
N LYS A 166 2.19 -3.11 23.02
CA LYS A 166 2.80 -1.99 23.76
C LYS A 166 2.49 -0.62 23.14
N SER A 167 1.99 -0.60 21.90
CA SER A 167 1.69 0.64 21.19
C SER A 167 0.42 1.29 21.74
N GLN A 168 0.49 2.60 22.02
CA GLN A 168 -0.69 3.38 22.40
C GLN A 168 -1.65 3.56 21.20
N ASP A 169 -1.10 3.66 19.98
CA ASP A 169 -1.85 3.85 18.73
C ASP A 169 -2.86 2.71 18.47
N LEU A 170 -2.64 1.53 19.05
CA LEU A 170 -3.41 0.31 18.78
C LEU A 170 -4.36 -0.09 19.92
N GLN A 171 -4.43 0.70 21.01
CA GLN A 171 -5.37 0.43 22.10
C GLN A 171 -6.83 0.63 21.69
N ILE A 172 -7.06 1.39 20.62
CA ILE A 172 -8.40 1.67 20.07
C ILE A 172 -8.90 0.57 19.11
N LEU A 173 -8.09 -0.46 18.81
CA LEU A 173 -8.48 -1.49 17.86
C LEU A 173 -9.60 -2.38 18.40
N ASN A 174 -10.47 -2.81 17.49
CA ASN A 174 -11.51 -3.80 17.79
C ASN A 174 -10.89 -5.12 18.26
N GLN A 175 -11.58 -5.80 19.20
CA GLN A 175 -11.16 -7.08 19.75
C GLN A 175 -10.95 -8.15 18.67
N ASP A 176 -11.71 -8.11 17.58
CA ASP A 176 -11.59 -9.05 16.46
C ASP A 176 -10.21 -9.01 15.80
N ILE A 177 -9.61 -7.81 15.69
CA ILE A 177 -8.25 -7.65 15.16
C ILE A 177 -7.24 -8.31 16.10
N TRP A 178 -7.38 -8.10 17.41
CA TRP A 178 -6.52 -8.75 18.39
C TRP A 178 -6.66 -10.27 18.39
N MET A 179 -7.88 -10.80 18.24
CA MET A 179 -8.09 -12.24 18.11
C MET A 179 -7.35 -12.83 16.90
N LEU A 180 -7.37 -12.15 15.75
CA LEU A 180 -6.61 -12.58 14.57
C LEU A 180 -5.10 -12.59 14.86
N LEU A 181 -4.55 -11.53 15.46
CA LEU A 181 -3.13 -11.44 15.79
C LEU A 181 -2.69 -12.46 16.85
N GLU A 182 -3.54 -12.75 17.84
CA GLU A 182 -3.29 -13.78 18.84
C GLU A 182 -3.33 -15.18 18.25
N GLN A 183 -4.24 -15.41 17.31
CA GLN A 183 -4.29 -16.66 16.57
C GLN A 183 -3.03 -16.84 15.71
N ALA A 184 -2.49 -15.76 15.13
CA ALA A 184 -1.20 -15.77 14.43
C ALA A 184 -0.07 -16.29 15.34
N VAL A 185 0.01 -15.78 16.56
CA VAL A 185 1.00 -16.22 17.56
C VAL A 185 0.79 -17.68 17.95
N LYS A 186 -0.46 -18.06 18.26
CA LYS A 186 -0.81 -19.42 18.71
C LYS A 186 -0.50 -20.49 17.67
N THR A 187 -0.72 -20.18 16.40
CA THR A 187 -0.53 -21.12 15.28
C THR A 187 0.79 -20.95 14.55
N ASN A 188 1.55 -19.90 14.87
CA ASN A 188 2.72 -19.45 14.13
C ASN A 188 2.43 -19.28 12.62
N ASP A 189 1.24 -18.78 12.28
CA ASP A 189 0.79 -18.55 10.91
C ASP A 189 0.67 -17.04 10.62
N ALA A 190 1.56 -16.54 9.77
CA ALA A 190 1.60 -15.14 9.36
C ALA A 190 0.39 -14.73 8.50
N SER A 191 -0.38 -15.66 7.94
CA SER A 191 -1.58 -15.35 7.14
C SER A 191 -2.63 -14.54 7.92
N TYR A 192 -2.66 -14.67 9.24
CA TYR A 192 -3.53 -13.89 10.10
C TYR A 192 -3.18 -12.39 10.14
N PHE A 193 -1.94 -12.00 9.81
CA PHE A 193 -1.58 -10.58 9.65
C PHE A 193 -2.27 -9.99 8.42
N ILE A 194 -2.40 -10.76 7.33
CA ILE A 194 -3.16 -10.35 6.15
C ILE A 194 -4.65 -10.23 6.50
N ARG A 195 -5.22 -11.20 7.22
CA ARG A 195 -6.62 -11.13 7.67
C ARG A 195 -6.86 -9.88 8.52
N ALA A 196 -5.97 -9.58 9.46
CA ALA A 196 -6.06 -8.38 10.29
C ALA A 196 -5.96 -7.11 9.44
N TYR A 197 -5.03 -7.06 8.48
CA TYR A 197 -4.86 -5.91 7.59
C TYR A 197 -6.08 -5.66 6.68
N THR A 198 -6.72 -6.72 6.21
CA THR A 198 -7.85 -6.67 5.26
C THR A 198 -9.22 -6.64 5.94
N ALA A 199 -9.27 -6.72 7.28
CA ALA A 199 -10.50 -6.66 8.06
C ALA A 199 -11.05 -5.23 8.17
N GLU A 200 -12.38 -5.11 8.19
CA GLU A 200 -13.14 -3.88 8.43
C GLU A 200 -12.81 -3.18 9.75
N SER A 201 -11.76 -2.35 9.72
CA SER A 201 -11.23 -1.66 10.89
C SER A 201 -10.33 -0.47 10.54
N GLU A 202 -10.02 0.34 11.54
CA GLU A 202 -9.03 1.42 11.46
C GLU A 202 -7.58 0.89 11.46
N PHE A 203 -7.36 -0.43 11.58
CA PHE A 203 -6.02 -0.98 11.76
C PHE A 203 -5.09 -0.65 10.58
N TYR A 204 -5.51 -0.95 9.35
CA TYR A 204 -4.70 -0.68 8.16
C TYR A 204 -4.40 0.82 7.99
N LYS A 205 -5.34 1.68 8.40
CA LYS A 205 -5.22 3.14 8.36
C LYS A 205 -4.12 3.63 9.29
N ILE A 206 -4.15 3.17 10.54
CA ILE A 206 -3.14 3.49 11.57
C ILE A 206 -1.77 2.97 11.14
N LEU A 207 -1.70 1.72 10.68
CA LEU A 207 -0.45 1.11 10.20
C LEU A 207 0.15 1.88 9.03
N ASN A 208 -0.61 2.14 7.97
CA ASN A 208 -0.09 2.84 6.78
C ASN A 208 0.32 4.28 7.09
N ARG A 209 -0.41 4.98 7.96
CA ARG A 209 0.02 6.29 8.47
C ARG A 209 1.36 6.19 9.19
N LYS A 210 1.53 5.21 10.09
CA LYS A 210 2.76 5.02 10.86
C LYS A 210 3.95 4.66 9.98
N LEU A 211 3.73 3.87 8.93
CA LEU A 211 4.74 3.53 7.93
C LEU A 211 5.16 4.77 7.10
N ALA A 212 4.19 5.60 6.70
CA ALA A 212 4.46 6.81 5.93
C ALA A 212 5.14 7.93 6.73
N GLN A 213 4.89 8.00 8.03
CA GLN A 213 5.54 8.94 8.96
C GLN A 213 6.99 8.56 9.32
N GLN A 214 7.56 7.50 8.76
CA GLN A 214 8.93 7.13 9.09
C GLN A 214 9.92 8.15 8.52
N ASP A 215 10.70 8.73 9.42
CA ASP A 215 11.79 9.61 9.08
C ASP A 215 12.94 8.81 8.46
N LEU A 216 13.52 9.39 7.41
CA LEU A 216 14.78 8.90 6.86
C LEU A 216 15.90 9.41 7.75
N THR A 217 16.81 8.53 8.15
CA THR A 217 18.02 8.95 8.86
C THR A 217 18.76 9.96 8.00
N SER A 218 19.12 11.10 8.59
CA SER A 218 19.78 12.21 7.89
C SER A 218 20.89 11.72 6.97
N THR A 219 20.80 12.10 5.70
CA THR A 219 21.76 11.81 4.63
C THR A 219 23.20 12.05 5.10
N ILE A 220 24.10 11.13 4.77
CA ILE A 220 25.54 11.35 4.88
C ILE A 220 25.89 12.47 3.88
N ASP A 221 26.74 13.42 4.27
CA ASP A 221 27.20 14.53 3.41
C ASP A 221 28.20 14.03 2.36
N LEU A 222 27.69 13.28 1.38
CA LEU A 222 28.41 12.78 0.21
C LEU A 222 27.77 13.35 -1.05
N ASP A 223 28.47 13.34 -2.18
CA ASP A 223 27.82 13.71 -3.44
C ASP A 223 26.74 12.68 -3.84
N ALA A 224 25.74 13.12 -4.61
CA ALA A 224 24.59 12.29 -4.94
C ALA A 224 24.96 11.00 -5.72
N GLU A 225 26.06 11.02 -6.47
CA GLU A 225 26.51 9.88 -7.25
C GLU A 225 27.20 8.83 -6.38
N GLU A 226 28.07 9.26 -5.46
CA GLU A 226 28.71 8.41 -4.45
C GLU A 226 27.66 7.80 -3.52
N GLN A 227 26.67 8.57 -3.08
CA GLN A 227 25.55 8.03 -2.29
C GLN A 227 24.78 6.97 -3.06
N MET A 228 24.43 7.25 -4.31
CA MET A 228 23.73 6.31 -5.20
C MET A 228 24.52 5.00 -5.35
N GLN A 229 25.82 5.08 -5.62
CA GLN A 229 26.68 3.90 -5.77
C GLN A 229 26.77 3.09 -4.47
N LEU A 230 26.93 3.75 -3.32
CA LEU A 230 26.99 3.11 -2.01
C LEU A 230 25.67 2.42 -1.65
N LEU A 231 24.56 3.13 -1.85
CA LEU A 231 23.22 2.61 -1.57
C LEU A 231 22.92 1.41 -2.46
N MET A 232 23.27 1.48 -3.75
CA MET A 232 23.04 0.37 -4.68
C MET A 232 23.93 -0.83 -4.38
N GLY A 233 25.22 -0.64 -4.09
CA GLY A 233 26.09 -1.73 -3.64
C GLY A 233 25.53 -2.44 -2.41
N THR A 234 25.03 -1.67 -1.44
CA THR A 234 24.44 -2.23 -0.21
C THR A 234 23.12 -2.95 -0.49
N PHE A 235 22.24 -2.38 -1.33
CA PHE A 235 20.97 -2.99 -1.73
C PHE A 235 21.16 -4.38 -2.34
N PHE A 236 22.09 -4.54 -3.30
CA PHE A 236 22.31 -5.84 -3.93
C PHE A 236 22.94 -6.85 -2.97
N GLN A 237 23.87 -6.41 -2.13
CA GLN A 237 24.41 -7.27 -1.08
C GLN A 237 23.30 -7.77 -0.13
N GLN A 238 22.34 -6.91 0.22
CA GLN A 238 21.18 -7.29 1.03
C GLN A 238 20.22 -8.22 0.28
N MET A 239 19.99 -8.00 -1.01
CA MET A 239 19.19 -8.88 -1.87
C MET A 239 19.80 -10.28 -1.97
N ASP A 240 21.11 -10.39 -2.19
CA ASP A 240 21.81 -11.68 -2.25
C ASP A 240 21.72 -12.43 -0.91
N GLN A 241 21.87 -11.71 0.21
CA GLN A 241 21.66 -12.25 1.54
C GLN A 241 20.22 -12.71 1.74
N MET A 242 19.24 -11.94 1.28
CA MET A 242 17.83 -12.29 1.36
C MET A 242 17.54 -13.55 0.56
N VAL A 243 17.97 -13.63 -0.71
CA VAL A 243 17.79 -14.81 -1.57
C VAL A 243 18.42 -16.04 -0.91
N SER A 244 19.65 -15.91 -0.41
CA SER A 244 20.35 -17.00 0.29
C SER A 244 19.58 -17.46 1.54
N ARG A 245 18.99 -16.53 2.30
CA ARG A 245 18.19 -16.86 3.49
C ARG A 245 16.84 -17.46 3.14
N VAL A 246 16.17 -16.97 2.10
CA VAL A 246 14.95 -17.57 1.59
C VAL A 246 15.23 -19.02 1.17
N GLN A 247 16.33 -19.25 0.45
CA GLN A 247 16.74 -20.61 0.07
C GLN A 247 17.05 -21.48 1.29
N ALA A 248 17.84 -20.98 2.25
CA ALA A 248 18.13 -21.70 3.49
C ALA A 248 16.84 -22.06 4.27
N PHE A 249 15.89 -21.13 4.36
CA PHE A 249 14.58 -21.35 4.99
C PHE A 249 13.77 -22.43 4.27
N GLN A 250 13.77 -22.40 2.93
CA GLN A 250 13.10 -23.42 2.10
C GLN A 250 13.72 -24.81 2.26
N GLU A 251 15.05 -24.87 2.48
CA GLU A 251 15.79 -26.10 2.76
C GLU A 251 15.66 -26.56 4.23
N GLY A 252 14.88 -25.86 5.05
CA GLY A 252 14.71 -26.15 6.48
C GLY A 252 15.96 -25.88 7.32
N GLN A 253 16.93 -25.13 6.78
CA GLN A 253 18.12 -24.74 7.52
C GLN A 253 17.75 -23.69 8.58
N PRO A 254 18.36 -23.77 9.78
CA PRO A 254 18.15 -22.76 10.80
C PRO A 254 18.69 -21.41 10.30
N LEU A 255 17.81 -20.41 10.23
CA LEU A 255 18.25 -19.05 9.94
C LEU A 255 18.99 -18.49 11.16
N PRO A 256 20.16 -17.85 10.97
CA PRO A 256 20.85 -17.19 12.06
C PRO A 256 19.94 -16.10 12.63
N ILE A 257 19.66 -16.20 13.93
CA ILE A 257 18.86 -15.22 14.65
C ILE A 257 19.67 -13.92 14.68
N GLN A 258 19.22 -12.93 13.92
CA GLN A 258 19.71 -11.57 14.06
C GLN A 258 18.80 -10.87 15.07
N ASN A 259 19.36 -10.57 16.25
CA ASN A 259 18.67 -9.73 17.22
C ASN A 259 18.62 -8.31 16.64
N SER A 260 17.45 -7.91 16.14
CA SER A 260 17.21 -6.52 15.79
C SER A 260 16.71 -5.77 17.02
N ASN A 261 17.28 -4.59 17.27
CA ASN A 261 16.83 -3.66 18.31
C ASN A 261 15.63 -2.82 17.85
N GLU A 262 15.04 -3.12 16.69
CA GLU A 262 13.87 -2.40 16.19
C GLU A 262 12.69 -2.57 17.14
N SER A 263 12.09 -1.43 17.50
CA SER A 263 10.96 -1.35 18.44
C SER A 263 9.73 -0.71 17.80
N ASN A 264 9.86 -0.15 16.60
CA ASN A 264 8.76 0.38 15.82
C ASN A 264 7.87 -0.76 15.34
N TRP A 265 6.71 -0.88 15.99
CA TRP A 265 5.74 -1.94 15.72
C TRP A 265 5.30 -1.99 14.25
N ALA A 266 5.28 -0.85 13.54
CA ALA A 266 4.84 -0.80 12.14
C ALA A 266 5.87 -1.46 11.21
N LYS A 267 7.17 -1.32 11.49
CA LYS A 267 8.22 -2.07 10.78
C LYS A 267 8.18 -3.54 11.13
N LEU A 268 8.03 -3.85 12.42
CA LEU A 268 7.93 -5.24 12.88
C LEU A 268 6.73 -5.97 12.26
N PHE A 269 5.62 -5.28 12.01
CA PHE A 269 4.47 -5.81 11.29
C PHE A 269 4.81 -6.32 9.88
N LEU A 270 5.81 -5.74 9.22
CA LEU A 270 6.23 -6.18 7.89
C LEU A 270 6.94 -7.54 7.93
N ARG A 271 7.59 -7.92 9.04
CA ARG A 271 8.36 -9.17 9.11
C ARG A 271 7.50 -10.42 8.86
N PRO A 272 6.32 -10.59 9.48
CA PRO A 272 5.41 -11.68 9.12
C PRO A 272 4.97 -11.67 7.66
N LEU A 273 4.73 -10.51 7.05
CA LEU A 273 4.37 -10.43 5.63
C LEU A 273 5.52 -10.92 4.73
N TYR A 274 6.75 -10.55 5.08
CA TYR A 274 7.92 -11.02 4.36
C TYR A 274 8.24 -12.50 4.63
N MET A 275 7.93 -13.04 5.81
CA MET A 275 7.97 -14.49 6.05
C MET A 275 7.11 -15.23 5.03
N LEU A 276 5.92 -14.71 4.73
CA LEU A 276 5.04 -15.34 3.75
C LEU A 276 5.67 -15.35 2.35
N LEU A 277 6.33 -14.26 1.95
CA LEU A 277 7.06 -14.19 0.67
C LEU A 277 8.25 -15.16 0.63
N ALA A 278 8.92 -15.39 1.76
CA ALA A 278 10.01 -16.36 1.88
C ALA A 278 9.54 -17.83 1.77
N THR A 279 8.25 -18.10 2.00
CA THR A 279 7.74 -19.47 1.84
C THR A 279 7.93 -19.95 0.38
N PRO A 280 8.22 -21.25 0.17
CA PRO A 280 8.36 -21.82 -1.17
C PRO A 280 7.05 -21.84 -1.95
N ASN A 281 5.93 -21.42 -1.36
CA ASN A 281 4.66 -21.35 -2.05
C ASN A 281 4.64 -20.19 -3.06
N SER A 282 4.75 -20.52 -4.34
CA SER A 282 4.68 -19.53 -5.41
C SER A 282 3.33 -18.84 -5.53
N SER A 283 2.23 -19.42 -5.00
CA SER A 283 0.88 -18.87 -5.20
C SER A 283 0.65 -17.54 -4.48
N ILE A 284 1.41 -17.28 -3.41
CA ILE A 284 1.30 -16.04 -2.65
C ILE A 284 2.08 -14.89 -3.30
N ARG A 285 3.06 -15.20 -4.17
CA ARG A 285 3.79 -14.17 -4.90
C ARG A 285 2.98 -13.77 -6.12
N PHE A 286 2.80 -12.47 -6.30
CA PHE A 286 2.08 -11.96 -7.46
C PHE A 286 3.04 -11.55 -8.57
N GLN A 287 2.77 -12.02 -9.78
CA GLN A 287 3.40 -11.53 -11.02
C GLN A 287 2.28 -11.19 -12.01
N GLY A 288 2.39 -10.04 -12.68
CA GLY A 288 1.40 -9.55 -13.63
C GLY A 288 1.03 -8.09 -13.42
N SER A 289 -0.14 -7.69 -13.92
CA SER A 289 -0.65 -6.33 -13.77
C SER A 289 -1.66 -6.24 -12.63
N THR A 290 -1.53 -5.23 -11.78
CA THR A 290 -2.50 -4.91 -10.73
C THR A 290 -2.85 -3.42 -10.77
N TYR A 291 -4.05 -3.07 -10.31
CA TYR A 291 -4.66 -1.77 -10.51
C TYR A 291 -5.00 -1.09 -9.19
N ARG A 292 -4.86 0.24 -9.13
CA ARG A 292 -5.30 1.06 -8.01
C ARG A 292 -6.00 2.30 -8.53
N GLY A 293 -7.26 2.47 -8.15
CA GLY A 293 -8.01 3.69 -8.40
C GLY A 293 -7.99 4.58 -7.17
N MET A 294 -7.69 5.86 -7.35
CA MET A 294 -7.72 6.86 -6.27
C MET A 294 -7.91 8.26 -6.84
N TRP A 295 -8.04 9.25 -5.96
CA TRP A 295 -8.07 10.66 -6.33
C TRP A 295 -6.78 11.33 -5.88
N ILE A 296 -6.11 12.04 -6.79
CA ILE A 296 -4.86 12.77 -6.53
C ILE A 296 -5.02 14.25 -6.84
N THR A 297 -4.22 15.12 -6.21
CA THR A 297 -4.11 16.54 -6.56
C THR A 297 -3.20 16.73 -7.77
N LEU A 298 -3.22 17.94 -8.34
CA LEU A 298 -2.24 18.31 -9.37
C LEU A 298 -0.80 18.31 -8.85
N ASP A 299 -0.59 18.62 -7.57
CA ASP A 299 0.75 18.59 -6.97
C ASP A 299 1.24 17.15 -6.78
N GLU A 300 0.37 16.23 -6.35
CA GLU A 300 0.70 14.79 -6.29
C GLU A 300 1.00 14.22 -7.68
N LEU A 301 0.34 14.73 -8.73
CA LEU A 301 0.60 14.30 -10.11
C LEU A 301 1.99 14.72 -10.59
N LYS A 302 2.53 15.87 -10.16
CA LYS A 302 3.88 16.32 -10.56
C LYS A 302 4.94 15.29 -10.21
N CYS A 303 4.74 14.53 -9.13
CA CYS A 303 5.62 13.44 -8.70
C CYS A 303 5.75 12.29 -9.72
N TYR A 304 4.92 12.27 -10.78
CA TYR A 304 4.93 11.23 -11.82
C TYR A 304 5.25 11.77 -13.22
N VAL A 305 5.24 13.09 -13.43
CA VAL A 305 5.38 13.69 -14.77
C VAL A 305 6.73 14.37 -14.95
N GLU A 306 7.30 14.92 -13.89
CA GLU A 306 8.52 15.73 -13.94
C GLU A 306 9.76 14.86 -13.74
N ASP A 307 10.54 14.56 -14.79
CA ASP A 307 11.87 13.90 -14.81
C ASP A 307 12.11 12.78 -13.76
N THR A 308 11.03 12.20 -13.24
CA THR A 308 11.06 11.38 -12.04
C THR A 308 11.47 10.00 -12.49
N LYS A 309 12.69 9.64 -12.14
CA LYS A 309 13.25 8.35 -12.55
C LYS A 309 12.61 7.22 -11.75
N PHE A 310 12.42 7.43 -10.45
CA PHE A 310 11.94 6.39 -9.54
C PHE A 310 10.92 6.93 -8.54
N VAL A 311 9.87 6.15 -8.32
CA VAL A 311 8.91 6.35 -7.23
C VAL A 311 8.93 5.14 -6.31
N CYS A 312 8.82 5.38 -5.01
CA CYS A 312 8.77 4.33 -3.99
C CYS A 312 7.65 4.60 -2.98
N ASN A 313 6.89 3.58 -2.65
CA ASN A 313 5.82 3.67 -1.66
C ASN A 313 6.38 3.52 -0.23
N LYS A 314 6.01 4.43 0.68
CA LYS A 314 6.35 4.30 2.11
C LYS A 314 5.39 3.43 2.92
N ALA A 315 4.27 3.03 2.33
CA ALA A 315 3.23 2.27 3.02
C ALA A 315 2.82 1.06 2.19
N ILE A 316 2.10 0.12 2.83
CA ILE A 316 1.55 -1.02 2.12
C ILE A 316 0.52 -0.49 1.13
N THR A 317 0.77 -0.74 -0.16
CA THR A 317 -0.10 -0.32 -1.24
C THR A 317 -1.00 -1.47 -1.62
N SER A 318 -2.27 -1.36 -1.24
CA SER A 318 -3.28 -2.30 -1.69
C SER A 318 -3.70 -1.97 -3.13
N THR A 319 -3.88 -3.00 -3.93
CA THR A 319 -4.22 -2.97 -5.36
C THR A 319 -5.12 -4.18 -5.68
N SER A 320 -5.73 -4.22 -6.86
CA SER A 320 -6.56 -5.36 -7.30
C SER A 320 -6.16 -5.84 -8.69
N LYS A 321 -6.21 -7.15 -8.92
CA LYS A 321 -6.08 -7.72 -10.28
C LYS A 321 -7.24 -7.30 -11.19
N LEU A 322 -8.36 -6.87 -10.62
CA LEU A 322 -9.56 -6.48 -11.33
C LEU A 322 -9.61 -4.95 -11.47
N ARG A 323 -9.42 -4.45 -12.69
CA ARG A 323 -9.53 -3.00 -12.96
C ARG A 323 -10.88 -2.42 -12.57
N THR A 324 -11.96 -3.19 -12.65
CA THR A 324 -13.31 -2.78 -12.22
C THR A 324 -13.40 -2.54 -10.71
N VAL A 325 -12.72 -3.36 -9.91
CA VAL A 325 -12.63 -3.17 -8.45
C VAL A 325 -11.89 -1.87 -8.17
N ALA A 326 -10.72 -1.67 -8.79
CA ALA A 326 -9.96 -0.41 -8.70
C ALA A 326 -10.78 0.83 -9.11
N GLN A 327 -11.53 0.73 -10.21
CA GLN A 327 -12.40 1.82 -10.70
C GLN A 327 -13.51 2.15 -9.70
N SER A 328 -14.08 1.15 -9.04
CA SER A 328 -15.15 1.38 -8.04
C SER A 328 -14.69 2.30 -6.91
N PHE A 329 -13.39 2.37 -6.58
CA PHE A 329 -12.88 3.29 -5.56
C PHE A 329 -12.81 4.74 -6.03
N ILE A 330 -12.63 4.96 -7.34
CA ILE A 330 -12.77 6.29 -7.94
C ILE A 330 -14.24 6.70 -7.90
N ASP A 331 -15.13 5.81 -8.34
CA ASP A 331 -16.57 6.09 -8.52
C ASP A 331 -17.31 6.34 -7.18
N ARG A 332 -16.78 5.82 -6.07
CA ARG A 332 -17.36 6.04 -4.72
C ARG A 332 -17.28 7.49 -4.25
N VAL A 333 -16.38 8.30 -4.79
CA VAL A 333 -16.29 9.73 -4.43
C VAL A 333 -17.32 10.49 -5.25
N GLY A 334 -18.53 10.63 -4.70
CA GLY A 334 -19.65 11.25 -5.42
C GLY A 334 -19.41 12.70 -5.84
N ASN A 335 -18.63 13.48 -5.07
CA ASN A 335 -18.32 14.89 -5.35
C ASN A 335 -16.85 15.20 -5.03
N PRO A 336 -15.91 14.88 -5.93
CA PRO A 336 -14.50 15.22 -5.75
C PRO A 336 -14.29 16.75 -5.84
N SER A 337 -13.28 17.27 -5.14
CA SER A 337 -12.91 18.70 -5.24
C SER A 337 -12.52 19.08 -6.67
N SER A 338 -12.72 20.36 -7.03
CA SER A 338 -12.30 20.93 -8.32
C SER A 338 -10.79 20.89 -8.58
N GLU A 339 -10.00 20.52 -7.59
CA GLU A 339 -8.54 20.43 -7.66
C GLU A 339 -8.01 18.99 -7.79
N MET A 340 -8.92 18.01 -7.77
CA MET A 340 -8.56 16.59 -7.80
C MET A 340 -8.73 15.96 -9.18
N LEU A 341 -7.91 14.96 -9.47
CA LEU A 341 -7.99 14.13 -10.65
C LEU A 341 -8.29 12.69 -10.22
N SER A 342 -9.16 12.03 -10.97
CA SER A 342 -9.29 10.58 -10.85
C SER A 342 -8.06 9.94 -11.48
N ALA A 343 -7.37 9.09 -10.73
CA ALA A 343 -6.15 8.43 -11.15
C ALA A 343 -6.31 6.91 -11.13
N MET A 344 -6.01 6.28 -12.27
CA MET A 344 -5.89 4.83 -12.38
C MET A 344 -4.41 4.47 -12.53
N PHE A 345 -3.86 3.85 -11.49
CA PHE A 345 -2.51 3.31 -11.53
C PHE A 345 -2.54 1.86 -12.02
N THR A 346 -1.66 1.54 -12.96
CA THR A 346 -1.37 0.17 -13.39
C THR A 346 0.05 -0.17 -12.97
N TYR A 347 0.21 -1.12 -12.06
CA TYR A 347 1.52 -1.63 -11.64
C TYR A 347 1.84 -2.89 -12.42
N LYS A 348 2.97 -2.90 -13.14
CA LYS A 348 3.53 -4.07 -13.81
C LYS A 348 4.55 -4.72 -12.87
N ILE A 349 4.17 -5.87 -12.31
CA ILE A 349 5.01 -6.65 -11.39
C ILE A 349 5.67 -7.79 -12.17
N GLU A 350 6.99 -7.73 -12.26
CA GLU A 350 7.85 -8.72 -12.92
C GLU A 350 8.38 -9.76 -11.93
N SER A 351 9.13 -10.75 -12.42
CA SER A 351 9.53 -11.90 -11.60
C SER A 351 10.37 -11.54 -10.38
N TYR A 352 11.30 -10.58 -10.48
CA TYR A 352 12.08 -10.13 -9.31
C TYR A 352 11.23 -9.36 -8.30
N SER A 353 10.34 -8.52 -8.80
CA SER A 353 9.46 -7.66 -7.99
C SER A 353 8.32 -8.41 -7.31
N ALA A 354 8.03 -9.63 -7.78
CA ALA A 354 7.12 -10.54 -7.12
C ALA A 354 7.55 -10.89 -5.68
N LEU A 355 8.81 -10.66 -5.31
CA LEU A 355 9.31 -10.75 -3.93
C LEU A 355 8.78 -9.66 -3.00
N TYR A 356 8.02 -8.69 -3.52
CA TYR A 356 7.42 -7.61 -2.74
C TYR A 356 5.92 -7.45 -3.02
N ALA A 357 5.32 -8.36 -3.77
CA ALA A 357 3.91 -8.32 -4.14
C ALA A 357 3.21 -9.60 -3.66
N LEU A 358 2.29 -9.44 -2.71
CA LEU A 358 1.52 -10.52 -2.10
C LEU A 358 0.16 -10.65 -2.80
N ASN A 359 -0.12 -11.77 -3.43
CA ASN A 359 -1.46 -12.19 -3.79
C ASN A 359 -2.18 -12.67 -2.52
N VAL A 360 -3.11 -11.87 -2.01
CA VAL A 360 -3.71 -12.10 -0.68
C VAL A 360 -5.11 -12.70 -0.73
N ARG A 361 -5.63 -13.04 -1.91
CA ARG A 361 -7.00 -13.57 -2.08
C ARG A 361 -7.38 -14.62 -1.04
N ASP A 362 -6.55 -15.63 -0.86
CA ASP A 362 -6.87 -16.80 -0.01
C ASP A 362 -6.81 -16.50 1.49
N PHE A 363 -6.25 -15.33 1.86
CA PHE A 363 -6.05 -14.90 3.23
C PHE A 363 -6.78 -13.59 3.55
N SER A 364 -7.38 -12.93 2.56
CA SER A 364 -8.11 -11.68 2.73
C SER A 364 -9.48 -11.93 3.34
N MET A 365 -9.96 -10.97 4.13
CA MET A 365 -11.34 -10.95 4.60
C MET A 365 -12.35 -10.65 3.47
N ILE A 366 -11.88 -10.16 2.31
CA ILE A 366 -12.69 -9.80 1.15
C ILE A 366 -12.08 -10.42 -0.12
N PRO A 367 -12.15 -11.75 -0.26
CA PRO A 367 -11.47 -12.46 -1.36
C PRO A 367 -11.96 -12.09 -2.76
N GLN A 368 -13.14 -11.47 -2.88
CA GLN A 368 -13.73 -11.04 -4.15
C GLN A 368 -12.98 -9.87 -4.79
N GLU A 369 -12.22 -9.10 -4.01
CA GLU A 369 -11.46 -7.96 -4.52
C GLU A 369 -10.20 -8.38 -5.29
N GLU A 370 -9.80 -9.67 -5.27
CA GLU A 370 -8.57 -10.16 -5.90
C GLU A 370 -7.36 -9.30 -5.52
N GLU A 371 -7.31 -8.94 -4.24
CA GLU A 371 -6.37 -7.97 -3.71
C GLU A 371 -4.93 -8.46 -3.84
N VAL A 372 -4.05 -7.52 -4.19
CA VAL A 372 -2.61 -7.66 -4.21
C VAL A 372 -2.01 -6.57 -3.35
N LEU A 373 -1.23 -6.95 -2.33
CA LEU A 373 -0.51 -6.00 -1.49
C LEU A 373 0.91 -5.81 -2.02
N LEU A 374 1.24 -4.58 -2.38
CA LEU A 374 2.61 -4.15 -2.67
C LEU A 374 3.23 -3.64 -1.36
N LEU A 375 4.30 -4.28 -0.91
CA LEU A 375 4.96 -3.91 0.33
C LEU A 375 5.75 -2.59 0.18
N PRO A 376 6.05 -1.88 1.28
CA PRO A 376 6.86 -0.66 1.23
C PRO A 376 8.25 -0.93 0.66
N GLY A 377 8.89 0.09 0.08
CA GLY A 377 10.26 -0.02 -0.42
C GLY A 377 10.39 -0.56 -1.84
N VAL A 378 9.29 -0.77 -2.57
CA VAL A 378 9.35 -1.19 -3.99
C VAL A 378 9.52 0.02 -4.90
N PHE A 379 10.51 -0.05 -5.79
CA PHE A 379 10.73 0.96 -6.81
C PHE A 379 9.94 0.69 -8.07
N PHE A 380 9.41 1.78 -8.61
CA PHE A 380 8.80 1.81 -9.91
C PHE A 380 9.37 2.95 -10.75
N THR A 381 9.53 2.71 -12.05
CA THR A 381 9.69 3.74 -13.07
C THR A 381 8.33 4.10 -13.64
N VAL A 382 8.13 5.39 -13.89
CA VAL A 382 6.93 5.86 -14.60
C VAL A 382 7.14 5.62 -16.09
N SER A 383 6.39 4.69 -16.64
CA SER A 383 6.53 4.27 -18.05
C SER A 383 5.56 4.99 -18.99
N ASN A 384 4.40 5.41 -18.48
CA ASN A 384 3.41 6.15 -19.24
C ASN A 384 2.52 6.98 -18.30
N VAL A 385 2.19 8.20 -18.74
CA VAL A 385 1.16 9.05 -18.11
C VAL A 385 0.22 9.54 -19.21
N GLN A 386 -1.05 9.14 -19.12
CA GLN A 386 -2.07 9.48 -20.10
C GLN A 386 -3.19 10.30 -19.46
N PHE A 387 -3.37 11.53 -19.93
CA PHE A 387 -4.50 12.35 -19.54
C PHE A 387 -5.77 11.94 -20.31
N ILE A 388 -6.85 11.71 -19.59
CA ILE A 388 -8.16 11.36 -20.12
C ILE A 388 -9.14 12.49 -19.75
N PRO A 389 -9.65 13.26 -20.72
CA PRO A 389 -10.63 14.30 -20.46
C PRO A 389 -11.94 13.74 -19.84
N PRO A 390 -12.60 14.49 -18.95
CA PRO A 390 -12.26 15.85 -18.56
C PRO A 390 -11.21 15.95 -17.45
N ARG A 391 -11.13 14.97 -16.52
CA ARG A 391 -10.35 15.08 -15.26
C ARG A 391 -9.88 13.72 -14.74
N SER A 392 -9.35 12.92 -15.65
CA SER A 392 -8.83 11.60 -15.35
C SER A 392 -7.38 11.46 -15.85
N VAL A 393 -6.60 10.62 -15.17
CA VAL A 393 -5.23 10.28 -15.57
C VAL A 393 -5.00 8.79 -15.38
N GLU A 394 -4.31 8.16 -16.32
CA GLU A 394 -3.80 6.80 -16.17
C GLU A 394 -2.28 6.84 -16.07
N ILE A 395 -1.74 6.14 -15.08
CA ILE A 395 -0.31 6.12 -14.79
C ILE A 395 0.15 4.66 -14.80
N GLU A 396 1.06 4.30 -15.72
CA GLU A 396 1.68 2.98 -15.76
C GLU A 396 3.03 3.00 -15.06
N LEU A 397 3.14 2.20 -14.00
CA LEU A 397 4.32 2.01 -13.18
C LEU A 397 4.91 0.64 -13.48
N ARG A 398 6.18 0.59 -13.86
CA ARG A 398 6.94 -0.66 -14.06
C ARG A 398 7.95 -0.82 -12.95
N SER A 399 8.08 -2.02 -12.41
CA SER A 399 9.09 -2.19 -11.37
C SER A 399 10.48 -2.04 -11.97
N SER A 400 11.32 -1.22 -11.35
CA SER A 400 12.66 -0.92 -11.88
C SER A 400 13.74 -1.85 -11.37
N LEU A 401 13.38 -2.91 -10.62
CA LEU A 401 14.37 -3.83 -10.04
C LEU A 401 15.23 -4.52 -11.10
N GLU A 402 14.65 -4.90 -12.24
CA GLU A 402 15.38 -5.51 -13.34
C GLU A 402 16.26 -4.50 -14.08
N GLU A 403 15.76 -3.28 -14.30
CA GLU A 403 16.55 -2.18 -14.88
C GLU A 403 17.76 -1.82 -13.99
N LEU A 404 17.55 -1.75 -12.67
CA LEU A 404 18.61 -1.51 -11.69
C LEU A 404 19.64 -2.64 -11.69
N ALA A 405 19.19 -3.91 -11.74
CA ALA A 405 20.09 -5.06 -11.83
C ALA A 405 20.92 -5.03 -13.14
N ASN A 406 20.31 -4.64 -14.26
CA ASN A 406 20.97 -4.54 -15.56
C ASN A 406 21.97 -3.38 -15.63
N MET A 407 21.66 -2.23 -15.03
CA MET A 407 22.60 -1.10 -14.92
C MET A 407 23.87 -1.48 -14.14
N MET A 408 23.74 -2.31 -13.12
CA MET A 408 24.88 -2.72 -12.30
C MET A 408 25.70 -3.83 -12.95
N SER A 409 25.07 -4.82 -13.59
CA SER A 409 25.82 -5.87 -14.30
C SER A 409 26.70 -5.32 -15.42
N SER A 410 26.23 -4.27 -16.12
CA SER A 410 27.00 -3.56 -17.15
C SER A 410 28.11 -2.67 -16.56
N SER A 411 27.84 -1.96 -15.45
CA SER A 411 28.83 -1.11 -14.77
C SER A 411 29.94 -1.92 -14.09
N ILE A 412 29.58 -3.04 -13.46
CA ILE A 412 30.52 -3.98 -12.85
C ILE A 412 31.36 -4.68 -13.93
N GLY A 413 30.76 -5.07 -15.06
CA GLY A 413 31.49 -5.61 -16.21
C GLY A 413 32.54 -4.64 -16.77
N SER A 414 32.20 -3.34 -16.83
CA SER A 414 33.12 -2.26 -17.21
C SER A 414 34.25 -2.06 -16.18
N LEU A 415 33.93 -2.02 -14.89
CA LEU A 415 34.92 -1.91 -13.81
C LEU A 415 35.89 -3.09 -13.79
N PHE A 416 35.43 -4.33 -13.98
CA PHE A 416 36.33 -5.49 -14.07
C PHE A 416 37.15 -5.53 -15.37
N SER A 417 36.69 -4.89 -16.44
CA SER A 417 37.50 -4.73 -17.66
C SER A 417 38.65 -3.74 -17.47
N LEU A 418 38.48 -2.74 -16.60
CA LEU A 418 39.52 -1.79 -16.18
C LEU A 418 40.57 -2.42 -15.25
N PHE A 419 40.21 -3.47 -14.49
CA PHE A 419 41.16 -4.24 -13.68
C PHE A 419 41.79 -5.44 -14.42
N ARG A 420 41.52 -5.60 -15.72
CA ARG A 420 42.14 -6.60 -16.61
C ARG A 420 43.14 -6.02 -17.61
N GLN A 421 43.43 -4.72 -17.52
CA GLN A 421 44.60 -4.08 -18.13
C GLN A 421 45.65 -3.83 -17.05
#